data_AF-E3RHH8-F1
#
_entry.id   AF-E3RHH8-F1
#
_cell.length_a   1.000
_cell.length_b   1.000
_cell.length_c   1.000
_cell.angle_alpha   90.00
_cell.angle_beta   90.00
_cell.angle_gamma   90.00
#
_symmetry.space_group_name_H-M   'P 1'
#
loop_
_entity.id
_entity.type
_entity.pdbx_description
1 polymer ?
#
loop_
_entity_poly.entity_id
_entity_poly.type
_entity_poly.pdbx_seq_one_letter_code
_entity_poly.pdbx_strand_id
1 'polypeptide(L)'
;MPEPDWTTLVSYYLPLAHGLANLQDLYILLTRAVLPNAVIENRRLLLYLHTDLVDTMYIPASLPLRWDTCPKIPLYISPAAEDRHDLDTIAPRPIFVAPMRTPDGNRFLTWLRERIHGPHASRYPMQMDYTWCELEGWFDEDEREVRRMSGGVLVRRAVQVLEVWWWVVGANAKLRMLREERWIGVEREF
;
A
#
# COMPACT_ATOMS: atom_id res chain seq x y z
N MET A 1 0.60 4.47 -18.18
CA MET A 1 1.75 3.54 -18.36
C MET A 1 1.21 2.13 -18.46
N PRO A 2 1.76 1.26 -19.33
CA PRO A 2 1.38 -0.14 -19.35
C PRO A 2 1.72 -0.78 -17.99
N GLU A 3 0.85 -1.66 -17.50
CA GLU A 3 1.09 -2.41 -16.28
C GLU A 3 2.18 -3.47 -16.50
N PRO A 4 3.19 -3.57 -15.62
CA PRO A 4 4.20 -4.61 -15.71
C PRO A 4 3.65 -6.02 -15.47
N ASP A 5 4.28 -7.04 -16.08
CA ASP A 5 4.01 -8.43 -15.75
C ASP A 5 4.70 -8.83 -14.43
N TRP A 6 4.00 -8.56 -13.33
CA TRP A 6 4.46 -8.87 -11.99
C TRP A 6 4.61 -10.38 -11.76
N THR A 7 3.77 -11.20 -12.38
CA THR A 7 3.82 -12.66 -12.21
C THR A 7 5.13 -13.21 -12.73
N THR A 8 5.53 -12.80 -13.94
CA THR A 8 6.82 -13.20 -14.52
C THR A 8 7.98 -12.68 -13.69
N LEU A 9 7.92 -11.40 -13.25
CA LEU A 9 8.98 -10.82 -12.42
C LEU A 9 9.18 -11.58 -11.11
N VAL A 10 8.10 -11.85 -10.39
CA VAL A 10 8.15 -12.47 -9.06
C VAL A 10 8.49 -13.96 -9.16
N SER A 11 7.91 -14.67 -10.12
CA SER A 11 8.16 -16.10 -10.32
C SER A 11 9.59 -16.39 -10.79
N TYR A 12 10.25 -15.44 -11.46
CA TYR A 12 11.65 -15.57 -11.87
C TYR A 12 12.60 -15.83 -10.69
N TYR A 13 12.31 -15.29 -9.51
CA TYR A 13 13.19 -15.43 -8.34
C TYR A 13 13.03 -16.76 -7.60
N LEU A 14 11.89 -17.44 -7.72
CA LEU A 14 11.61 -18.70 -7.00
C LEU A 14 12.66 -19.81 -7.21
N PRO A 15 13.09 -20.14 -8.45
CA PRO A 15 14.04 -21.23 -8.68
C PRO A 15 15.49 -20.88 -8.31
N LEU A 16 15.79 -19.61 -7.98
CA LEU A 16 17.15 -19.17 -7.66
C LEU A 16 17.55 -19.59 -6.24
N ALA A 17 18.86 -19.64 -5.97
CA ALA A 17 19.36 -19.88 -4.63
C ALA A 17 18.81 -18.81 -3.66
N HIS A 18 18.20 -19.26 -2.55
CA HIS A 18 17.47 -18.42 -1.59
C HIS A 18 16.21 -17.71 -2.17
N GLY A 19 15.68 -18.16 -3.31
CA GLY A 19 14.55 -17.55 -3.99
C GLY A 19 13.32 -17.33 -3.11
N LEU A 20 12.92 -18.36 -2.35
CA LEU A 20 11.82 -18.28 -1.40
C LEU A 20 12.07 -17.23 -0.30
N ALA A 21 13.27 -17.21 0.29
CA ALA A 21 13.60 -16.25 1.35
C ALA A 21 13.63 -14.81 0.81
N ASN A 22 14.20 -14.60 -0.37
CA ASN A 22 14.19 -13.30 -1.03
C ASN A 22 12.76 -12.84 -1.35
N LEU A 23 11.87 -13.77 -1.71
CA LEU A 23 10.47 -13.46 -1.97
C LEU A 23 9.71 -13.09 -0.69
N GLN A 24 9.97 -13.78 0.43
CA GLN A 24 9.45 -13.38 1.74
C GLN A 24 9.91 -11.98 2.11
N ASP A 25 11.20 -11.69 1.96
CA ASP A 25 11.79 -10.39 2.28
C ASP A 25 11.23 -9.28 1.37
N LEU A 26 11.06 -9.55 0.08
CA LEU A 26 10.40 -8.64 -0.87
C LEU A 26 8.95 -8.35 -0.44
N TYR A 27 8.18 -9.38 -0.11
CA TYR A 27 6.80 -9.22 0.32
C TYR A 27 6.69 -8.36 1.58
N ILE A 28 7.51 -8.64 2.60
CA ILE A 28 7.55 -7.86 3.83
C ILE A 28 7.99 -6.41 3.56
N LEU A 29 8.98 -6.20 2.68
CA LEU A 29 9.39 -4.86 2.26
C LEU A 29 8.22 -4.09 1.59
N LEU A 30 7.47 -4.77 0.74
CA LEU A 30 6.32 -4.19 0.05
C LEU A 30 5.22 -3.76 1.03
N THR A 31 4.82 -4.66 1.95
CA THR A 31 3.72 -4.41 2.89
C THR A 31 4.10 -3.52 4.06
N ARG A 32 5.36 -3.52 4.52
CA ARG A 32 5.79 -2.74 5.68
C ARG A 32 6.39 -1.38 5.34
N ALA A 33 6.86 -1.17 4.11
CA ALA A 33 7.52 0.09 3.72
C ALA A 33 7.02 0.67 2.41
N VAL A 34 7.05 -0.10 1.31
CA VAL A 34 6.86 0.48 -0.03
C VAL A 34 5.43 0.96 -0.25
N LEU A 35 4.44 0.08 -0.03
CA LEU A 35 3.03 0.45 -0.18
C LEU A 35 2.58 1.48 0.88
N PRO A 36 2.91 1.33 2.19
CA PRO A 36 2.61 2.35 3.18
C PRO A 36 3.14 3.75 2.82
N ASN A 37 4.37 3.87 2.30
CA ASN A 37 4.89 5.17 1.88
C ASN A 37 4.12 5.76 0.68
N ALA A 38 3.71 4.93 -0.28
CA ALA A 38 2.88 5.37 -1.39
C ALA A 38 1.51 5.88 -0.91
N VAL A 39 0.91 5.21 0.09
CA VAL A 39 -0.34 5.64 0.75
C VAL A 39 -0.15 6.96 1.50
N ILE A 40 0.96 7.12 2.24
CA ILE A 40 1.28 8.38 2.94
C ILE A 40 1.33 9.54 1.95
N GLU A 41 2.00 9.35 0.82
CA GLU A 41 2.09 10.35 -0.22
C GLU A 41 0.73 10.65 -0.86
N ASN A 42 -0.06 9.61 -1.19
CA ASN A 42 -1.40 9.78 -1.73
C ASN A 42 -2.28 10.63 -0.80
N ARG A 43 -2.27 10.30 0.50
CA ARG A 43 -3.01 11.04 1.53
C ARG A 43 -2.56 12.49 1.64
N ARG A 44 -1.27 12.79 1.50
CA ARG A 44 -0.75 14.17 1.47
C ARG A 44 -1.20 14.93 0.22
N LEU A 45 -1.16 14.30 -0.95
CA LEU A 45 -1.59 14.92 -2.21
C LEU A 45 -3.08 15.24 -2.21
N LEU A 46 -3.91 14.33 -1.70
CA LEU A 46 -5.35 14.55 -1.54
C LEU A 46 -5.65 15.64 -0.51
N LEU A 47 -4.88 15.70 0.58
CA LEU A 47 -5.02 16.82 1.52
C LEU A 47 -4.78 18.15 0.80
N TYR A 48 -3.72 18.27 -0.02
CA TYR A 48 -3.49 19.49 -0.81
C TYR A 48 -4.66 19.79 -1.76
N LEU A 49 -5.16 18.79 -2.49
CA LEU A 49 -6.31 18.95 -3.38
C LEU A 49 -7.52 19.53 -2.63
N HIS A 50 -7.89 18.92 -1.51
CA HIS A 50 -9.04 19.34 -0.73
C HIS A 50 -8.84 20.70 -0.06
N THR A 51 -7.63 21.05 0.37
CA THR A 51 -7.36 22.37 0.96
C THR A 51 -7.31 23.48 -0.07
N ASP A 52 -6.77 23.21 -1.26
CA ASP A 52 -6.61 24.21 -2.31
C ASP A 52 -7.94 24.52 -3.01
N LEU A 53 -8.85 23.54 -3.08
CA LEU A 53 -10.15 23.68 -3.77
C LEU A 53 -11.36 23.81 -2.83
N VAL A 54 -11.15 23.94 -1.52
CA VAL A 54 -12.22 23.91 -0.50
C VAL A 54 -13.39 24.86 -0.78
N ASP A 55 -13.09 26.05 -1.32
CA ASP A 55 -14.08 27.10 -1.58
C ASP A 55 -14.58 27.12 -3.02
N THR A 56 -13.96 26.34 -3.91
CA THR A 56 -14.22 26.40 -5.36
C THR A 56 -14.97 25.20 -5.89
N MET A 57 -14.78 24.02 -5.30
CA MET A 57 -15.37 22.79 -5.81
C MET A 57 -15.53 21.73 -4.72
N TYR A 58 -16.66 21.02 -4.75
CA TYR A 58 -16.83 19.81 -3.95
C TYR A 58 -16.11 18.64 -4.61
N ILE A 59 -15.12 18.09 -3.91
CA ILE A 59 -14.41 16.86 -4.29
C ILE A 59 -15.00 15.71 -3.46
N PRO A 60 -15.54 14.63 -4.07
CA PRO A 60 -16.10 13.50 -3.35
C PRO A 60 -15.02 12.66 -2.65
N ALA A 61 -15.39 11.97 -1.57
CA ALA A 61 -14.53 11.02 -0.87
C ALA A 61 -14.18 9.79 -1.72
N SER A 62 -15.06 9.45 -2.67
CA SER A 62 -14.92 8.32 -3.59
C SER A 62 -14.10 8.65 -4.84
N LEU A 63 -13.26 9.70 -4.80
CA LEU A 63 -12.39 10.05 -5.92
C LEU A 63 -11.52 8.83 -6.28
N PRO A 64 -11.55 8.33 -7.53
CA PRO A 64 -10.83 7.14 -8.00
C PRO A 64 -9.30 7.34 -8.12
N LEU A 65 -8.75 8.23 -7.28
CA LEU A 65 -7.33 8.47 -7.07
C LEU A 65 -6.94 8.26 -5.59
N ARG A 66 -7.90 7.94 -4.71
CA ARG A 66 -7.65 7.65 -3.29
C ARG A 66 -7.17 6.21 -3.12
N TRP A 67 -6.18 6.00 -2.25
CA TRP A 67 -5.52 4.71 -2.10
C TRP A 67 -6.48 3.51 -1.87
N ASP A 68 -7.57 3.73 -1.14
CA ASP A 68 -8.59 2.73 -0.80
C ASP A 68 -9.70 2.59 -1.85
N THR A 69 -9.70 3.41 -2.90
CA THR A 69 -10.58 3.24 -4.07
C THR A 69 -9.92 2.41 -5.17
N CYS A 70 -8.78 1.78 -4.89
CA CYS A 70 -8.09 0.93 -5.86
C CYS A 70 -8.99 -0.27 -6.23
N PRO A 71 -9.34 -0.46 -7.52
CA PRO A 71 -10.28 -1.50 -7.93
C PRO A 71 -9.68 -2.92 -7.83
N LYS A 72 -8.36 -3.02 -7.64
CA LYS A 72 -7.62 -4.27 -7.55
C LYS A 72 -7.27 -4.69 -6.12
N ILE A 73 -7.83 -4.02 -5.10
CA ILE A 73 -7.57 -4.41 -3.71
C ILE A 73 -8.05 -5.86 -3.53
N PRO A 74 -7.14 -6.81 -3.24
CA PRO A 74 -7.52 -8.20 -3.02
C PRO A 74 -8.27 -8.33 -1.70
N LEU A 75 -9.22 -9.27 -1.64
CA LEU A 75 -9.77 -9.73 -0.36
C LEU A 75 -8.63 -10.19 0.54
N TYR A 76 -8.59 -9.69 1.78
CA TYR A 76 -7.60 -10.10 2.73
C TYR A 76 -7.89 -11.51 3.26
N ILE A 77 -6.90 -12.38 3.10
CA ILE A 77 -6.86 -13.71 3.75
C ILE A 77 -5.68 -13.69 4.71
N SER A 78 -5.94 -14.02 5.97
CA SER A 78 -4.90 -14.10 7.00
C SER A 78 -3.83 -15.11 6.62
N PRO A 79 -2.53 -14.78 6.77
CA PRO A 79 -1.42 -15.72 6.60
C PRO A 79 -1.59 -17.04 7.33
N ALA A 80 -2.21 -17.00 8.51
CA ALA A 80 -2.39 -18.18 9.34
C ALA A 80 -3.33 -19.22 8.69
N ALA A 81 -4.21 -18.79 7.78
CA ALA A 81 -5.18 -19.60 7.06
C ALA A 81 -4.69 -20.07 5.68
N GLU A 82 -3.48 -19.67 5.28
CA GLU A 82 -2.90 -20.02 3.98
C GLU A 82 -2.04 -21.29 4.05
N ASP A 83 -1.80 -21.90 2.88
CA ASP A 83 -0.95 -23.08 2.76
C ASP A 83 0.49 -22.78 3.22
N ARG A 84 0.97 -23.63 4.14
CA ARG A 84 2.29 -23.51 4.77
C ARG A 84 3.29 -24.45 4.13
N HIS A 85 4.57 -24.11 4.22
CA HIS A 85 5.65 -25.04 3.92
C HIS A 85 6.20 -25.63 5.23
N ASP A 86 6.50 -26.93 5.25
CA ASP A 86 7.04 -27.66 6.42
C ASP A 86 8.46 -27.25 6.87
N LEU A 87 9.01 -26.17 6.30
CA LEU A 87 10.36 -25.72 6.62
C LEU A 87 10.33 -24.70 7.77
N ASP A 88 10.23 -25.20 9.00
CA ASP A 88 10.42 -24.42 10.23
C ASP A 88 11.88 -23.89 10.42
N THR A 89 12.75 -24.05 9.41
CA THR A 89 14.21 -23.99 9.57
C THR A 89 14.92 -22.79 8.95
N ILE A 90 14.22 -21.91 8.22
CA ILE A 90 14.88 -20.71 7.67
C ILE A 90 14.91 -19.63 8.76
N ALA A 91 16.08 -19.47 9.39
CA ALA A 91 16.30 -18.37 10.34
C ALA A 91 15.97 -17.03 9.67
N PRO A 92 15.12 -16.19 10.28
CA PRO A 92 14.73 -14.90 9.71
C PRO A 92 15.96 -14.02 9.54
N ARG A 93 16.17 -13.52 8.32
CA ARG A 93 17.22 -12.55 8.03
C ARG A 93 16.64 -11.15 8.19
N PRO A 94 17.39 -10.21 8.81
CA PRO A 94 16.93 -8.83 8.88
C PRO A 94 16.88 -8.22 7.47
N ILE A 95 15.70 -7.72 7.09
CA ILE A 95 15.47 -7.06 5.79
C ILE A 95 16.05 -5.65 5.80
N PHE A 96 15.98 -4.98 6.96
CA PHE A 96 16.49 -3.63 7.16
C PHE A 96 17.85 -3.68 7.86
N VAL A 97 18.77 -2.83 7.42
CA VAL A 97 20.12 -2.75 7.99
C VAL A 97 20.04 -2.20 9.41
N ALA A 98 20.74 -2.83 10.35
CA ALA A 98 20.82 -2.37 11.73
C ALA A 98 21.27 -0.88 11.78
N PRO A 99 20.63 -0.04 12.60
CA PRO A 99 19.71 -0.36 13.70
C PRO A 99 18.21 -0.40 13.31
N MET A 100 17.85 -0.34 12.02
CA MET A 100 16.45 -0.27 11.61
C MET A 100 15.74 -1.61 11.85
N ARG A 101 14.65 -1.59 12.62
CA ARG A 101 13.73 -2.73 12.75
C ARG A 101 12.71 -2.67 11.61
N THR A 102 12.15 -3.82 11.23
CA THR A 102 10.97 -3.89 10.36
C THR A 102 9.91 -2.91 10.87
N PRO A 103 9.38 -2.01 10.03
CA PRO A 103 8.34 -1.07 10.45
C PRO A 103 7.13 -1.79 11.03
N ASP A 104 6.62 -1.26 12.14
CA ASP A 104 5.43 -1.77 12.81
C ASP A 104 4.17 -1.26 12.08
N GLY A 105 3.50 -2.17 11.38
CA GLY A 105 2.28 -1.87 10.63
C GLY A 105 1.14 -1.38 11.51
N ASN A 106 1.04 -1.82 12.77
CA ASN A 106 0.03 -1.27 13.69
C ASN A 106 0.20 0.22 13.91
N ARG A 107 1.44 0.72 13.96
CA ARG A 107 1.70 2.17 14.05
C ARG A 107 1.26 2.89 12.79
N PHE A 108 1.53 2.31 11.62
CA PHE A 108 1.05 2.85 10.36
C PHE A 108 -0.48 2.88 10.29
N LEU A 109 -1.16 1.80 10.69
CA LEU A 109 -2.61 1.73 10.75
C LEU A 109 -3.20 2.72 11.75
N THR A 110 -2.57 2.89 12.91
CA THR A 110 -2.97 3.90 13.89
C THR A 110 -2.90 5.30 13.26
N TRP A 111 -1.78 5.63 12.63
CA TRP A 111 -1.63 6.89 11.89
C TRP A 111 -2.65 7.04 10.75
N LEU A 112 -2.95 5.96 10.02
CA LEU A 112 -3.91 5.99 8.91
C LEU A 112 -5.33 6.28 9.40
N ARG A 113 -5.70 5.72 10.56
CA ARG A 113 -7.00 5.91 11.23
C ARG A 113 -7.13 7.25 11.95
N GLU A 114 -6.01 7.84 12.36
CA GLU A 114 -5.99 9.16 12.99
C GLU A 114 -6.62 10.21 12.05
N ARG A 115 -7.54 10.99 12.61
CA ARG A 115 -8.13 12.12 11.89
C ARG A 115 -7.05 13.15 11.61
N ILE A 116 -7.00 13.66 10.37
CA ILE A 116 -6.03 14.72 10.05
C ILE A 116 -6.47 15.99 10.77
N HIS A 117 -5.69 16.44 11.75
CA HIS A 117 -5.95 17.71 12.41
C HIS A 117 -5.35 18.85 11.56
N GLY A 118 -6.21 19.62 10.89
CA GLY A 118 -5.80 20.86 10.25
C GLY A 118 -5.55 21.97 11.28
N PRO A 119 -4.74 23.01 10.97
CA PRO A 119 -4.52 24.16 11.85
C PRO A 119 -5.80 24.94 12.19
N HIS A 120 -6.88 24.75 11.41
CA HIS A 120 -8.22 25.23 11.71
C HIS A 120 -9.17 24.04 11.76
N ALA A 121 -9.66 23.70 12.97
CA ALA A 121 -10.58 22.58 13.20
C ALA A 121 -11.88 22.63 12.36
N SER A 122 -12.24 23.81 11.83
CA SER A 122 -13.40 24.05 10.96
C SER A 122 -13.14 23.83 9.46
N ARG A 123 -11.89 23.61 9.02
CA ARG A 123 -11.51 23.47 7.60
C ARG A 123 -11.06 22.05 7.23
N TYR A 124 -11.46 21.07 8.03
CA TYR A 124 -11.14 19.68 7.75
C TYR A 124 -12.02 19.13 6.62
N PRO A 125 -11.44 18.63 5.52
CA PRO A 125 -12.22 17.95 4.50
C PRO A 125 -12.67 16.60 5.03
N MET A 126 -13.97 16.47 5.36
CA MET A 126 -14.57 15.21 5.81
C MET A 126 -14.35 14.07 4.81
N GLN A 127 -14.08 14.38 3.55
CA GLN A 127 -13.73 13.44 2.50
C GLN A 127 -12.39 12.72 2.74
N MET A 128 -11.55 13.24 3.65
CA MET A 128 -10.31 12.62 4.12
C MET A 128 -10.52 11.74 5.36
N ASP A 129 -11.76 11.57 5.82
CA ASP A 129 -12.06 10.64 6.91
C ASP A 129 -11.68 9.21 6.49
N TYR A 130 -11.05 8.54 7.43
CA TYR A 130 -10.59 7.18 7.26
C TYR A 130 -11.78 6.27 6.90
N THR A 131 -11.56 5.46 5.88
CA THR A 131 -12.49 4.44 5.43
C THR A 131 -11.76 3.11 5.47
N TRP A 132 -12.41 2.11 6.05
CA TRP A 132 -11.85 0.78 6.14
C TRP A 132 -11.72 0.15 4.75
N CYS A 133 -10.61 -0.55 4.50
CA CYS A 133 -10.43 -1.39 3.32
C CYS A 133 -9.56 -2.61 3.64
N GLU A 134 -9.60 -3.62 2.77
CA GLU A 134 -8.89 -4.89 2.95
C GLU A 134 -7.36 -4.71 3.12
N LEU A 135 -6.76 -3.65 2.56
CA LEU A 135 -5.33 -3.36 2.64
C LEU A 135 -4.78 -3.34 4.07
N GLU A 136 -5.64 -3.05 5.06
CA GLU A 136 -5.21 -3.01 6.45
C GLU A 136 -4.72 -4.34 6.98
N GLY A 137 -5.37 -5.43 6.57
CA GLY A 137 -4.93 -6.77 6.96
C GLY A 137 -3.51 -7.05 6.44
N TRP A 138 -3.18 -6.57 5.24
CA TRP A 138 -1.88 -6.75 4.61
C TRP A 138 -0.78 -5.94 5.30
N PHE A 139 -1.10 -4.78 5.88
CA PHE A 139 -0.11 -3.93 6.54
C PHE A 139 0.37 -4.47 7.88
N ASP A 140 -0.43 -5.30 8.57
CA ASP A 140 -0.14 -5.77 9.93
C ASP A 140 0.08 -7.29 10.07
N GLU A 141 0.45 -7.96 8.99
CA GLU A 141 0.67 -9.41 9.03
C GLU A 141 1.86 -9.83 9.89
N ASP A 142 1.69 -10.81 10.79
CA ASP A 142 2.79 -11.37 11.55
C ASP A 142 3.88 -11.92 10.61
N GLU A 143 5.08 -11.34 10.71
CA GLU A 143 6.25 -11.71 9.91
C GLU A 143 6.55 -13.22 10.05
N ARG A 144 6.29 -13.81 11.21
CA ARG A 144 6.48 -15.24 11.46
C ARG A 144 5.55 -16.10 10.61
N GLU A 145 4.31 -15.67 10.43
CA GLU A 145 3.34 -16.40 9.61
C GLU A 145 3.64 -16.21 8.12
N VAL A 146 4.05 -15.01 7.71
CA VAL A 146 4.53 -14.76 6.33
C VAL A 146 5.70 -15.67 5.97
N ARG A 147 6.66 -15.83 6.89
CA ARG A 147 7.85 -16.68 6.67
C ARG A 147 7.53 -18.19 6.61
N ARG A 148 6.30 -18.59 6.95
CA ARG A 148 5.83 -19.99 6.86
C ARG A 148 5.02 -20.27 5.60
N MET A 149 4.65 -19.25 4.83
CA MET A 149 3.85 -19.43 3.62
C MET A 149 4.61 -20.23 2.56
N SER A 150 3.85 -21.02 1.79
CA SER A 150 4.40 -21.68 0.60
C SER A 150 4.81 -20.67 -0.49
N GLY A 151 5.74 -21.07 -1.36
CA GLY A 151 6.21 -20.21 -2.45
C GLY A 151 5.09 -19.75 -3.40
N GLY A 152 4.15 -20.64 -3.74
CA GLY A 152 3.01 -20.30 -4.59
C GLY A 152 2.09 -19.25 -3.96
N VAL A 153 1.82 -19.35 -2.65
CA VAL A 153 1.07 -18.35 -1.89
C VAL A 153 1.81 -17.01 -1.91
N LEU A 154 3.11 -17.01 -1.62
CA LEU A 154 3.93 -15.79 -1.59
C LEU A 154 3.99 -15.09 -2.95
N VAL A 155 4.12 -15.83 -4.06
CA VAL A 155 4.09 -15.23 -5.41
C VAL A 155 2.78 -14.51 -5.63
N ARG A 156 1.65 -15.21 -5.42
CA ARG A 156 0.31 -14.64 -5.59
C ARG A 156 0.13 -13.38 -4.75
N ARG A 157 0.47 -13.45 -3.46
CA ARG A 157 0.36 -12.32 -2.52
C ARG A 157 1.26 -11.15 -2.90
N ALA A 158 2.50 -11.41 -3.29
CA ALA A 158 3.43 -10.36 -3.72
C ALA A 158 2.97 -9.66 -5.00
N VAL A 159 2.44 -10.41 -5.96
CA VAL A 159 1.83 -9.85 -7.19
C VAL A 159 0.66 -8.94 -6.83
N GLN A 160 -0.26 -9.40 -5.98
CA GLN A 160 -1.42 -8.58 -5.57
C GLN A 160 -1.00 -7.27 -4.90
N VAL A 161 -0.01 -7.31 -4.00
CA VAL A 161 0.50 -6.09 -3.35
C VAL A 161 1.21 -5.17 -4.36
N LEU A 162 1.94 -5.71 -5.33
CA LEU A 162 2.58 -4.94 -6.40
C LEU A 162 1.56 -4.25 -7.32
N GLU A 163 0.46 -4.92 -7.66
CA GLU A 163 -0.63 -4.34 -8.46
C GLU A 163 -1.27 -3.14 -7.75
N VAL A 164 -1.56 -3.28 -6.45
CA VAL A 164 -2.08 -2.18 -5.64
C VAL A 164 -1.05 -1.05 -5.56
N TRP A 165 0.20 -1.36 -5.25
CA TRP A 165 1.27 -0.36 -5.17
C TRP A 165 1.43 0.41 -6.49
N TRP A 166 1.44 -0.29 -7.61
CA TRP A 166 1.54 0.31 -8.94
C TRP A 166 0.38 1.27 -9.20
N TRP A 167 -0.84 0.87 -8.86
CA TRP A 167 -2.01 1.72 -8.97
C TRP A 167 -1.88 2.98 -8.11
N VAL A 168 -1.49 2.85 -6.83
CA VAL A 168 -1.34 4.00 -5.91
C VAL A 168 -0.25 4.95 -6.40
N VAL A 169 0.88 4.44 -6.90
CA VAL A 169 1.94 5.27 -7.49
C VAL A 169 1.45 5.99 -8.75
N GLY A 170 0.67 5.31 -9.59
CA GLY A 170 0.02 5.93 -10.75
C GLY A 170 -0.93 7.07 -10.35
N ALA A 171 -1.76 6.84 -9.34
CA ALA A 171 -2.64 7.87 -8.78
C ALA A 171 -1.84 9.04 -8.20
N ASN A 172 -0.75 8.78 -7.48
CA ASN A 172 0.16 9.83 -6.97
C ASN A 172 0.75 10.65 -8.11
N ALA A 173 1.24 9.99 -9.17
CA ALA A 173 1.79 10.67 -10.33
C ALA A 173 0.75 11.59 -11.00
N LYS A 174 -0.47 11.10 -11.17
CA LYS A 174 -1.59 11.87 -11.73
C LYS A 174 -1.94 13.07 -10.84
N LEU A 175 -2.04 12.89 -9.52
CA LEU A 175 -2.28 13.98 -8.57
C LEU A 175 -1.16 15.02 -8.58
N ARG A 176 0.11 14.61 -8.71
CA ARG A 176 1.24 15.54 -8.85
C ARG A 176 1.12 16.37 -10.14
N MET A 177 0.81 15.73 -11.27
CA MET A 177 0.58 16.43 -12.54
C MET A 177 -0.56 17.44 -12.44
N LEU A 178 -1.71 17.02 -11.91
CA LEU A 178 -2.85 17.91 -11.70
C LEU A 178 -2.45 19.09 -10.80
N ARG A 179 -1.69 18.85 -9.74
CA ARG A 179 -1.20 19.91 -8.84
C ARG A 179 -0.30 20.91 -9.56
N GLU A 180 0.63 20.44 -10.39
CA GLU A 180 1.50 21.30 -11.21
C GLU A 180 0.66 22.17 -12.17
N GLU A 181 -0.45 21.65 -12.68
CA GLU A 181 -1.45 22.34 -13.48
C GLU A 181 -2.50 23.12 -12.65
N ARG A 182 -2.26 23.33 -11.35
CA ARG A 182 -3.17 24.03 -10.42
C ARG A 182 -4.57 23.42 -10.36
N TRP A 183 -4.63 22.10 -10.40
CA TRP A 183 -5.83 21.26 -10.32
C TRP A 183 -6.82 21.41 -11.49
N ILE A 184 -6.39 22.03 -12.59
CA ILE A 184 -7.21 22.13 -13.81
C ILE A 184 -7.50 20.72 -14.33
N GLY A 185 -8.76 20.42 -14.63
CA GLY A 185 -9.16 19.13 -15.20
C GLY A 185 -9.43 18.04 -14.17
N VAL A 186 -9.31 18.32 -12.87
CA VAL A 186 -9.63 17.34 -11.81
C VAL A 186 -11.08 16.86 -11.87
N GLU A 187 -11.97 17.67 -12.45
CA GLU A 187 -13.38 17.33 -12.66
C GLU A 187 -13.62 16.12 -13.55
N ARG A 188 -12.63 15.73 -14.35
CA ARG A 188 -12.70 14.58 -15.25
C ARG A 188 -12.35 13.27 -14.56
N GLU A 189 -11.87 13.36 -13.33
CA GLU A 189 -11.48 12.21 -12.53
C GLU A 189 -12.63 11.74 -11.62
N PHE A 190 -13.81 12.38 -11.67
CA PHE A 190 -15.01 11.99 -10.92
C PHE A 190 -15.93 11.04 -11.70
#